data_AF-X1JL46-F1
#
_entry.id   AF-X1JL46-F1
#
_cell.length_a   1.000
_cell.length_b   1.000
_cell.length_c   1.000
_cell.angle_alpha   90.00
_cell.angle_beta   90.00
_cell.angle_gamma   90.00
#
_symmetry.space_group_name_H-M   'P 1'
#
loop_
_entity.id
_entity.type
_entity.pdbx_description
1 polymer ?
#
loop_
_entity_poly.entity_id
_entity_poly.type
_entity_poly.pdbx_seq_one_letter_code
_entity_poly.pdbx_strand_id
1 'polypeptide(L)'
;MKGYRAAVGPPDKYDIIGALQFRIMVAEGLRDSHTLLDIGCGSLRGGRLFLVYLRPSRYFGIEPQHHLVYDGIQAEIGESIWAVKKPEF
;
A
#
# COMPACT_ATOMS: atom_id res chain seq x y z
N MET A 1 10.84 -20.07 0.52
CA MET A 1 10.34 -18.87 -0.17
C MET A 1 10.23 -17.75 0.86
N LYS A 2 10.89 -16.60 0.68
CA LYS A 2 10.75 -15.47 1.62
C LYS A 2 9.34 -14.87 1.41
N GLY A 3 8.54 -14.75 2.48
CA GLY A 3 7.16 -14.24 2.39
C GLY A 3 7.08 -12.78 1.94
N TYR A 4 5.92 -12.32 1.44
CA TYR A 4 5.73 -10.97 0.86
C TYR A 4 6.19 -9.81 1.77
N ARG A 5 6.10 -9.96 3.10
CA ARG A 5 6.60 -8.96 4.07
C ARG A 5 8.13 -8.84 4.05
N ALA A 6 8.85 -9.94 3.82
CA ALA A 6 10.31 -9.97 3.76
C ALA A 6 10.87 -9.35 2.47
N ALA A 7 10.05 -9.21 1.42
CA ALA A 7 10.45 -8.61 0.15
C ALA A 7 10.68 -7.09 0.24
N VAL A 8 10.07 -6.44 1.23
CA VAL A 8 10.12 -4.97 1.41
C VAL A 8 10.93 -4.55 2.65
N GLY A 9 11.64 -5.49 3.29
CA GLY A 9 12.48 -5.25 4.46
C GLY A 9 12.26 -6.27 5.58
N PRO A 10 12.73 -5.99 6.80
CA PRO A 10 12.53 -6.87 7.96
C PRO A 10 11.03 -7.08 8.27
N PRO A 11 10.53 -8.33 8.29
CA PRO A 11 9.09 -8.62 8.47
C PRO A 11 8.49 -8.09 9.78
N ASP A 12 9.28 -8.08 10.85
CA ASP A 12 8.93 -7.57 12.19
C ASP A 12 8.71 -6.04 12.20
N LYS A 13 9.28 -5.32 11.23
CA LYS A 13 9.13 -3.87 11.08
C LYS A 13 8.08 -3.48 10.05
N TYR A 14 7.40 -4.45 9.43
CA TYR A 14 6.49 -4.20 8.31
C TYR A 14 5.38 -3.20 8.69
N ASP A 15 4.73 -3.40 9.84
CA ASP A 15 3.64 -2.55 10.30
C ASP A 15 4.12 -1.16 10.78
N ILE A 16 5.22 -1.12 11.53
CA ILE A 16 5.78 0.12 12.07
C ILE A 16 6.23 1.06 10.95
N ILE A 17 6.95 0.52 9.94
CA ILE A 17 7.42 1.33 8.82
C ILE A 17 6.25 1.76 7.93
N GLY A 18 5.27 0.89 7.68
CA GLY A 18 4.05 1.25 6.96
C GLY A 18 3.32 2.42 7.61
N ALA A 19 3.12 2.35 8.93
CA ALA A 19 2.50 3.43 9.70
C ALA A 19 3.33 4.73 9.65
N LEU A 20 4.66 4.64 9.72
CA LEU A 20 5.53 5.81 9.61
C LEU A 20 5.41 6.48 8.23
N GLN A 21 5.44 5.71 7.15
CA GLN A 21 5.25 6.20 5.78
C GLN A 21 3.92 6.98 5.66
N PHE A 22 2.83 6.38 6.16
CA PHE A 22 1.52 7.02 6.16
C PHE A 22 1.48 8.31 6.99
N ARG A 23 2.00 8.26 8.22
CA ARG A 23 1.97 9.39 9.15
C ARG A 23 2.73 10.60 8.62
N ILE A 24 3.90 10.40 8.00
CA ILE A 24 4.67 11.50 7.40
C ILE A 24 3.84 12.18 6.32
N MET A 25 3.29 11.43 5.36
CA MET A 25 2.52 12.01 4.27
C MET A 25 1.28 12.78 4.75
N VAL A 26 0.55 12.25 5.74
CA VAL A 26 -0.61 12.95 6.31
C VAL A 26 -0.20 14.19 7.10
N ALA A 27 0.89 14.13 7.86
CA ALA A 27 1.44 15.28 8.57
C ALA A 27 1.88 16.40 7.60
N GLU A 28 2.41 16.03 6.45
CA GLU A 28 2.80 16.96 5.37
C GLU A 28 1.61 17.38 4.47
N GLY A 29 0.38 17.00 4.81
CA GLY A 29 -0.82 17.54 4.18
C GLY A 29 -1.50 16.65 3.14
N LEU A 30 -1.20 15.35 3.08
CA LEU A 30 -1.96 14.40 2.26
C LEU A 30 -3.44 14.35 2.71
N ARG A 31 -4.35 14.60 1.77
CA ARG A 31 -5.81 14.55 1.99
C ARG A 31 -6.43 13.41 1.19
N ASP A 32 -7.59 12.95 1.64
CA ASP A 32 -8.35 11.88 0.99
C ASP A 32 -8.70 12.18 -0.49
N SER A 33 -8.81 13.45 -0.85
CA SER A 33 -9.10 13.92 -2.20
C SER A 33 -7.87 14.04 -3.11
N HIS A 34 -6.65 13.83 -2.61
CA HIS A 34 -5.44 13.86 -3.43
C HIS A 34 -5.25 12.54 -4.18
N THR A 35 -4.44 12.57 -5.23
CA THR A 35 -3.99 11.36 -5.92
C THR A 35 -2.58 11.01 -5.45
N LEU A 36 -2.32 9.74 -5.20
CA LEU A 36 -1.02 9.24 -4.77
C LEU A 36 -0.46 8.24 -5.79
N LEU A 37 0.78 8.44 -6.20
CA LEU A 37 1.60 7.48 -6.93
C LEU A 37 2.65 6.89 -5.98
N ASP A 38 2.59 5.58 -5.73
CA ASP A 38 3.51 4.82 -4.89
C ASP A 38 4.47 4.01 -5.78
N ILE A 39 5.68 4.54 -5.99
CA ILE A 39 6.71 3.91 -6.83
C ILE A 39 7.51 2.93 -5.98
N GLY A 40 7.54 1.65 -6.39
CA GLY A 40 8.09 0.58 -5.57
C GLY A 40 7.15 0.23 -4.41
N CYS A 41 5.85 0.15 -4.70
CA CYS A 41 4.84 -0.10 -3.67
C CYS A 41 4.95 -1.50 -3.03
N GLY A 42 5.71 -2.40 -3.67
CA GLY A 42 6.03 -3.73 -3.16
C GLY A 42 4.77 -4.50 -2.80
N SER A 43 4.78 -5.10 -1.61
CA SER A 43 3.64 -5.83 -1.07
C SER A 43 2.66 -4.97 -0.28
N LEU A 44 2.55 -3.67 -0.60
CA LEU A 44 1.62 -2.70 0.01
C LEU A 44 1.90 -2.37 1.48
N ARG A 45 3.18 -2.31 1.87
CA ARG A 45 3.56 -1.95 3.26
C ARG A 45 3.06 -0.57 3.69
N GLY A 46 3.31 0.46 2.89
CA GLY A 46 2.70 1.78 3.07
C GLY A 46 1.35 1.84 2.35
N GLY A 47 1.34 1.30 1.13
CA GLY A 47 0.21 1.27 0.21
C GLY A 47 -1.14 0.95 0.84
N ARG A 48 -1.23 -0.08 1.70
CA ARG A 48 -2.52 -0.47 2.32
C ARG A 48 -3.18 0.64 3.13
N LEU A 49 -2.39 1.47 3.82
CA LEU A 49 -2.91 2.57 4.63
C LEU A 49 -3.35 3.74 3.76
N PHE A 50 -2.55 4.09 2.76
CA PHE A 50 -2.89 5.11 1.78
C PHE A 50 -4.17 4.74 1.02
N LEU A 51 -4.22 3.50 0.53
CA LEU A 51 -5.35 2.97 -0.20
C LEU A 51 -6.64 3.09 0.62
N VAL A 52 -6.65 2.69 1.90
CA VAL A 52 -7.84 2.81 2.75
C VAL A 52 -8.23 4.28 2.99
N TYR A 53 -7.27 5.18 3.17
CA TYR A 53 -7.49 6.60 3.45
C TYR A 53 -8.02 7.41 2.26
N LEU A 54 -7.44 7.24 1.07
CA LEU A 54 -7.76 8.02 -0.12
C LEU A 54 -9.15 7.69 -0.66
N ARG A 55 -9.89 8.62 -1.25
CA ARG A 55 -11.18 8.29 -1.92
C ARG A 55 -10.97 7.26 -3.05
N PRO A 56 -12.01 6.55 -3.49
CA PRO A 56 -11.90 5.59 -4.58
C PRO A 56 -11.19 6.16 -5.82
N SER A 57 -10.42 5.33 -6.53
CA SER A 57 -9.70 5.66 -7.77
C SER A 57 -8.64 6.76 -7.60
N ARG A 58 -7.95 6.79 -6.47
CA ARG A 58 -6.89 7.78 -6.17
C ARG A 58 -5.54 7.21 -5.75
N TYR A 59 -5.40 5.89 -5.73
CA TYR A 59 -4.15 5.22 -5.42
C TYR A 59 -3.63 4.52 -6.68
N PHE A 60 -2.38 4.82 -7.03
CA PHE A 60 -1.66 4.26 -8.16
C PHE A 60 -0.36 3.64 -7.63
N GLY A 61 -0.11 2.37 -7.89
CA GLY A 61 1.12 1.68 -7.53
C GLY A 61 1.97 1.38 -8.76
N ILE A 62 3.29 1.35 -8.61
CA ILE A 62 4.19 0.75 -9.60
C ILE A 62 5.07 -0.25 -8.88
N GLU A 63 5.01 -1.51 -9.29
CA GLU A 63 5.84 -2.59 -8.75
C GLU A 63 6.15 -3.62 -9.85
N PRO A 64 7.42 -3.82 -10.24
CA PRO A 64 7.78 -4.80 -11.27
C PRO A 64 7.46 -6.25 -10.87
N GLN A 65 7.48 -6.57 -9.57
CA GLN A 65 7.15 -7.90 -9.07
C GLN A 65 5.65 -8.00 -8.75
N HIS A 66 4.82 -8.16 -9.80
CA HIS A 66 3.36 -8.20 -9.68
C HIS A 66 2.82 -9.16 -8.60
N HIS A 67 3.52 -10.28 -8.36
CA HIS A 67 3.11 -11.23 -7.32
C HIS A 67 3.13 -10.62 -5.91
N LEU A 68 4.01 -9.65 -5.63
CA LEU A 68 4.07 -8.97 -4.33
C LEU A 68 2.80 -8.16 -4.06
N VAL A 69 2.32 -7.46 -5.09
CA VAL A 69 1.08 -6.69 -5.02
C VAL A 69 -0.09 -7.65 -4.76
N TYR A 70 -0.19 -8.74 -5.51
CA TYR A 70 -1.25 -9.74 -5.32
C TYR A 70 -1.23 -10.35 -3.91
N ASP A 71 -0.07 -10.80 -3.45
CA ASP A 71 0.10 -11.38 -2.11
C ASP A 71 -0.26 -10.35 -1.02
N GLY A 72 0.15 -9.09 -1.19
CA GLY A 72 -0.19 -7.99 -0.29
C GLY A 72 -1.68 -7.70 -0.26
N ILE A 73 -2.37 -7.69 -1.42
CA ILE A 73 -3.82 -7.50 -1.48
C ILE A 73 -4.53 -8.60 -0.71
N GLN A 74 -4.21 -9.85 -1.01
CA GLN A 74 -4.87 -11.00 -0.40
C GLN A 74 -4.64 -11.07 1.12
N ALA A 75 -3.44 -10.73 1.58
CA ALA A 75 -3.08 -10.85 2.99
C ALA A 75 -3.46 -9.62 3.85
N GLU A 76 -3.46 -8.40 3.29
CA GLU A 76 -3.51 -7.16 4.09
C GLU A 76 -4.80 -6.35 3.96
N ILE A 77 -5.54 -6.47 2.85
CA ILE A 77 -6.74 -5.64 2.59
C ILE A 77 -7.95 -6.44 2.12
N GLY A 78 -7.74 -7.55 1.41
CA GLY A 78 -8.79 -8.39 0.84
C GLY A 78 -9.52 -7.77 -0.35
N GLU A 79 -10.34 -8.60 -1.00
CA GLU A 79 -11.03 -8.25 -2.24
C GLU A 79 -12.10 -7.17 -2.07
N SER A 80 -12.74 -7.09 -0.89
CA SER A 80 -13.79 -6.10 -0.64
C SER A 80 -13.24 -4.67 -0.65
N ILE A 81 -12.07 -4.45 -0.05
CA ILE A 81 -11.40 -3.14 -0.08
C ILE A 81 -10.95 -2.81 -1.50
N TRP A 82 -10.39 -3.78 -2.22
CA TRP A 82 -10.03 -3.60 -3.62
C TRP A 82 -11.21 -3.12 -4.47
N ALA A 83 -12.36 -3.80 -4.37
CA ALA A 83 -13.56 -3.48 -5.15
C ALA A 83 -14.11 -2.07 -4.88
N VAL A 84 -14.03 -1.61 -3.62
CA VAL A 84 -14.51 -0.28 -3.23
C VAL A 84 -13.52 0.81 -3.60
N LYS A 85 -12.22 0.58 -3.40
CA LYS A 85 -11.19 1.62 -3.51
C LYS A 85 -10.61 1.74 -4.91
N LYS A 86 -10.75 0.71 -5.75
CA LYS A 86 -10.36 0.70 -7.16
C LYS A 86 -8.95 1.27 -7.40
N PRO A 87 -7.92 0.72 -6.74
CA PRO A 87 -6.54 1.13 -6.99
C PRO A 87 -6.08 0.66 -8.39
N GLU A 88 -5.06 1.32 -8.94
CA GLU A 88 -4.44 0.96 -10.21
C GLU A 88 -2.96 0.59 -9.99
N PHE A 89 -2.44 -0.38 -10.77
CA PHE A 89 -1.09 -0.96 -10.62
C PHE A 89 -0.45 -1.26 -11.98
#